data_AF-A0A0A0NFY9-F1
#
_entry.id   AF-A0A0A0NFY9-F1
#
_cell.length_a   1.000
_cell.length_b   1.000
_cell.length_c   1.000
_cell.angle_alpha   90.00
_cell.angle_beta   90.00
_cell.angle_gamma   90.00
#
_symmetry.space_group_name_H-M   'P 1'
#
loop_
_entity.id
_entity.type
_entity.pdbx_description
1 polymer ?
#
loop_
_entity_poly.entity_id
_entity_poly.type
_entity_poly.pdbx_seq_one_letter_code
_entity_poly.pdbx_strand_id
1 'polypeptide(L)' 'MTAHRPGQWPVERPVPLEDPGKERRHTRERARFTLTLGAIRAALEEEPSERAIRAAAKRWHEAITAAADETAAKLRRTG' A
#
# COMPACT_ATOMS: atom_id res chain seq x y z
N MET A 1 -14.21 -26.84 35.54
CA MET A 1 -14.63 -25.46 35.22
C MET A 1 -13.39 -24.57 35.26
N THR A 2 -12.72 -24.39 34.14
CA THR A 2 -11.51 -23.57 34.02
C THR A 2 -11.90 -22.10 33.88
N ALA A 3 -11.49 -21.28 34.85
CA ALA A 3 -11.77 -19.84 34.86
C ALA A 3 -11.00 -19.13 33.75
N HIS A 4 -11.71 -18.39 32.89
CA HIS A 4 -11.13 -17.60 31.80
C HIS A 4 -10.25 -16.48 32.39
N ARG A 5 -8.97 -16.43 32.00
CA ARG A 5 -8.04 -15.35 32.38
C ARG A 5 -7.79 -14.43 31.18
N PRO A 6 -7.81 -13.09 31.35
CA PRO A 6 -7.47 -12.17 30.27
C PRO A 6 -6.04 -12.42 29.76
N GLY A 7 -5.85 -12.53 28.43
CA GLY A 7 -4.54 -12.71 27.80
C GLY A 7 -4.11 -14.15 27.49
N GLN A 8 -4.99 -15.15 27.69
CA GLN A 8 -4.67 -16.54 27.37
C GLN A 8 -4.95 -16.88 25.90
N TRP A 9 -4.00 -17.55 25.25
CA TRP A 9 -4.12 -18.13 23.91
C TRP A 9 -4.25 -19.66 24.02
N PRO A 10 -5.05 -20.34 23.17
CA PRO A 10 -5.95 -19.80 22.16
C PRO A 10 -7.28 -19.31 22.75
N VAL A 11 -7.84 -18.25 22.15
CA VAL A 11 -9.11 -17.63 22.58
C VAL A 11 -10.28 -18.44 22.00
N GLU A 12 -11.17 -18.96 22.84
CA GLU A 12 -12.31 -19.79 22.40
C GLU A 12 -13.32 -19.03 21.54
N ARG A 13 -13.35 -17.69 21.61
CA ARG A 13 -14.23 -16.85 20.78
C ARG A 13 -13.51 -15.56 20.38
N PRO A 14 -12.89 -15.50 19.19
CA PRO A 14 -12.29 -14.27 18.68
C PRO A 14 -13.32 -13.15 18.60
N VAL A 15 -12.97 -11.94 19.04
CA VAL A 15 -13.81 -10.75 18.84
C VAL A 15 -13.76 -10.41 17.35
N PRO A 16 -14.90 -10.27 16.65
CA PRO A 16 -14.89 -9.87 15.25
C PRO A 16 -14.31 -8.46 15.12
N LEU A 17 -13.26 -8.31 14.31
CA LEU A 17 -12.71 -7.01 13.91
C LEU A 17 -13.63 -6.38 12.83
N GLU A 18 -14.90 -6.15 13.17
CA GLU A 18 -15.91 -5.76 12.17
C GLU A 18 -16.14 -4.25 12.15
N ASP A 19 -15.29 -3.54 11.40
CA ASP A 19 -15.75 -2.38 10.65
C ASP A 19 -15.68 -2.74 9.15
N PRO A 20 -16.80 -3.19 8.55
CA PRO A 20 -16.86 -3.54 7.13
C PRO A 20 -16.40 -2.41 6.20
N GLY A 21 -16.45 -1.15 6.66
CA GLY A 21 -15.92 0.01 5.95
C GLY A 21 -14.39 0.01 5.87
N LYS A 22 -13.69 -0.43 6.93
CA LYS A 22 -12.22 -0.56 6.93
C LYS A 22 -11.74 -1.66 6.01
N GLU A 23 -12.42 -2.80 5.99
CA GLU A 23 -12.08 -3.91 5.08
C GLU A 23 -12.27 -3.50 3.62
N ARG A 24 -13.40 -2.84 3.29
CA ARG A 24 -13.65 -2.33 1.93
C ARG A 24 -12.62 -1.29 1.51
N ARG A 25 -12.24 -0.38 2.41
CA ARG A 25 -11.19 0.62 2.16
C ARG A 25 -9.84 -0.05 1.90
N HIS A 26 -9.44 -0.97 2.75
CA HIS A 26 -8.18 -1.69 2.62
C HIS A 26 -8.11 -2.50 1.32
N THR A 27 -9.18 -3.21 0.95
CA THR A 27 -9.25 -3.94 -0.33
C THR A 27 -9.13 -2.98 -1.53
N ARG A 28 -9.80 -1.83 -1.48
CA ARG A 28 -9.70 -0.81 -2.53
C ARG A 28 -8.28 -0.23 -2.65
N GLU A 29 -7.63 0.05 -1.53
CA GLU A 29 -6.25 0.55 -1.49
C GLU A 29 -5.28 -0.49 -2.07
N ARG A 30 -5.42 -1.76 -1.68
CA ARG A 30 -4.63 -2.86 -2.26
C ARG A 30 -4.84 -3.01 -3.76
N ALA A 31 -6.09 -2.99 -4.23
CA ALA A 31 -6.39 -3.10 -5.65
C ALA A 31 -5.72 -1.98 -6.46
N ARG A 32 -5.80 -0.73 -5.97
CA ARG A 32 -5.13 0.42 -6.59
C ARG A 32 -3.61 0.23 -6.62
N PHE A 33 -3.02 -0.17 -5.50
CA PHE A 33 -1.59 -0.40 -5.41
C PHE A 33 -1.12 -1.48 -6.40
N THR A 34 -1.82 -2.62 -6.46
CA THR A 34 -1.49 -3.70 -7.39
C THR A 34 -1.60 -3.26 -8.85
N LEU A 35 -2.64 -2.52 -9.21
CA LEU A 35 -2.79 -2.00 -10.57
C LEU A 35 -1.66 -1.05 -10.95
N THR A 36 -1.33 -0.09 -10.07
CA THR A 36 -0.26 0.87 -10.31
C THR A 36 1.10 0.20 -10.44
N LEU A 37 1.42 -0.74 -9.54
CA LEU A 37 2.66 -1.51 -9.64
C LEU A 37 2.71 -2.36 -10.90
N GLY A 38 1.59 -2.96 -11.31
CA GLY A 38 1.50 -3.71 -12.56
C GLY A 38 1.83 -2.84 -13.78
N ALA A 39 1.33 -1.61 -13.82
CA ALA A 39 1.63 -0.67 -14.90
C ALA A 39 3.11 -0.25 -14.93
N ILE A 40 3.70 0.06 -13.76
CA ILE A 40 5.13 0.37 -13.67
C ILE A 40 5.97 -0.83 -14.14
N ARG A 41 5.60 -2.03 -13.73
CA ARG A 41 6.28 -3.26 -14.15
C ARG A 41 6.21 -3.46 -15.66
N ALA A 42 5.05 -3.31 -16.27
CA ALA A 42 4.90 -3.41 -17.73
C ALA A 42 5.82 -2.42 -18.46
N ALA A 43 5.87 -1.17 -18.00
CA ALA A 43 6.76 -0.16 -18.58
C ALA A 43 8.25 -0.52 -18.44
N LEU A 44 8.66 -1.16 -17.33
CA LEU A 44 10.04 -1.62 -17.15
C LEU A 44 10.37 -2.83 -18.03
N GLU A 45 9.40 -3.70 -18.30
CA GLU A 45 9.58 -4.88 -19.16
C GLU A 45 9.76 -4.52 -20.65
N GLU A 46 9.31 -3.34 -21.08
CA GLU A 46 9.50 -2.82 -22.45
C GLU A 46 10.91 -2.27 -22.73
N GLU A 47 11.71 -2.02 -21.68
CA GLU A 47 13.02 -1.40 -21.83
C GLU A 47 14.05 -2.36 -22.48
N PRO A 48 14.89 -1.88 -23.41
CA PRO A 48 15.69 -2.74 -24.29
C PRO A 48 16.94 -3.35 -23.64
N SER A 49 17.28 -2.96 -22.40
CA SER A 49 18.48 -3.44 -21.70
C SER A 49 18.39 -3.24 -20.19
N GLU A 50 19.20 -3.98 -19.42
CA GLU A 50 19.27 -3.82 -17.96
C GLU A 50 19.60 -2.37 -17.55
N ARG A 51 20.52 -1.72 -18.27
CA ARG A 51 20.88 -0.33 -18.00
C ARG A 51 19.68 0.61 -18.19
N ALA A 52 18.89 0.38 -19.23
CA ALA A 52 17.68 1.15 -19.49
C ALA A 52 16.61 0.92 -18.42
N ILE A 53 16.41 -0.34 -17.99
CA ILE A 53 15.53 -0.70 -16.85
C ILE A 53 15.94 0.06 -15.58
N ARG A 54 17.23 0.03 -15.22
CA ARG A 54 17.73 0.72 -14.02
C ARG A 54 17.56 2.24 -14.11
N ALA A 55 17.76 2.83 -15.28
CA ALA A 55 17.53 4.25 -15.50
C ALA A 55 16.04 4.60 -15.38
N ALA A 56 15.16 3.80 -15.97
CA ALA A 56 13.71 3.98 -15.87
C ALA A 56 13.22 3.84 -14.42
N ALA A 57 13.73 2.86 -13.67
CA ALA A 57 13.40 2.68 -12.26
C ALA A 57 13.77 3.90 -11.40
N LYS A 58 14.93 4.53 -11.65
CA LYS A 58 15.33 5.77 -10.97
C LYS A 58 14.35 6.92 -11.25
N ARG A 59 13.97 7.10 -12.52
CA ARG A 59 12.98 8.13 -12.92
C ARG A 59 11.64 7.91 -12.19
N TRP A 60 11.19 6.67 -12.08
CA TRP A 60 9.97 6.36 -11.33
C TRP A 60 10.08 6.69 -9.84
N HIS A 61 11.21 6.39 -9.19
CA HIS A 61 11.41 6.78 -7.79
C HIS A 61 11.38 8.30 -7.58
N GLU A 62 12.05 9.04 -8.46
CA GLU A 62 12.06 10.51 -8.40
C GLU A 62 10.66 11.08 -8.61
N ALA A 63 9.92 10.59 -9.60
CA ALA A 63 8.55 11.02 -9.88
C ALA A 63 7.59 10.73 -8.72
N ILE A 64 7.69 9.55 -8.09
CA ILE A 64 6.87 9.18 -6.93
C ILE A 64 7.16 10.10 -5.75
N THR A 65 8.45 10.37 -5.50
CA THR A 65 8.88 11.27 -4.41
C THR A 65 8.35 12.68 -4.62
N ALA A 66 8.53 13.23 -5.83
CA ALA A 66 8.03 14.56 -6.18
C ALA A 66 6.50 14.67 -6.03
N ALA A 67 5.76 13.66 -6.50
CA ALA A 67 4.30 13.63 -6.37
C ALA A 67 3.85 13.57 -4.89
N ALA A 68 4.60 12.88 -4.03
CA ALA A 68 4.35 12.84 -2.60
C ALA A 68 4.58 14.21 -1.95
N ASP A 69 5.69 14.87 -2.26
CA ASP A 69 6.01 16.21 -1.76
C ASP A 69 4.97 17.25 -2.18
N GLU A 70 4.55 17.24 -3.46
CA GLU A 70 3.50 18.12 -3.95
C GLU A 70 2.17 17.91 -3.22
N THR A 71 1.80 16.64 -2.98
CA THR A 71 0.56 16.28 -2.29
C THR A 71 0.61 16.74 -0.83
N ALA A 72 1.74 16.53 -0.15
CA ALA A 72 1.97 17.01 1.20
C ALA A 72 1.94 18.55 1.28
N ALA A 73 2.57 19.23 0.32
CA ALA A 73 2.55 20.70 0.24
C ALA A 73 1.15 21.26 -0.04
N LYS A 74 0.30 20.55 -0.80
CA LYS A 74 -1.12 20.92 -0.98
C LYS A 74 -1.91 20.81 0.33
N LEU A 75 -1.70 19.73 1.08
CA LEU A 75 -2.35 19.53 2.38
C LEU A 75 -1.97 20.63 3.38
N ARG A 76 -0.68 20.97 3.49
CA ARG A 76 -0.19 22.05 4.38
C ARG A 76 -0.75 23.43 4.05
N ARG A 77 -1.10 23.71 2.78
CA ARG A 77 -1.68 24.99 2.37
C ARG A 77 -3.18 25.11 2.59
N THR A 78 -3.85 23.97 2.80
CA THR A 78 -5.32 23.90 2.90
C THR A 78 -5.78 23.76 4.36
N GLY A 79 -4.88 23.41 5.28
CA GLY A 79 -5.11 23.43 6.73
C GLY A 79 -4.52 24.67 7.37
#